data_AF-A0A7Y3PF08-F1
#
_entry.id   AF-A0A7Y3PF08-F1
#
_cell.length_a   1.000
_cell.length_b   1.000
_cell.length_c   1.000
_cell.angle_alpha   90.00
_cell.angle_beta   90.00
_cell.angle_gamma   90.00
#
_symmetry.space_group_name_H-M   'P 1'
#
loop_
_entity.id
_entity.type
_entity.pdbx_description
1 polymer ?
#
loop_
_entity_poly.entity_id
_entity_poly.type
_entity_poly.pdbx_seq_one_letter_code
_entity_poly.pdbx_strand_id
1 'polypeptide(L)'
;MTDNRQYSTTDAGIPATSDSHSLTVGPNGPIVLHDHYLLQKMAQFNRERVPERVVHAKGGGAHGFFEVSEDVSQFTRADFLQPGTRTELFVRFSTVAGELGSADTVRDPRGFAIKFYTREGNYDLVGNNTPVFFIRDPQKFSDFIHSQKRLPDTHLRDNNMQWDFWTLSPESAHQVTWLLGDRGTPRTWRNMNGYGSHTFSWQNSSGEKFWVKYHFKTDQGISNFTADEAKAMATEDPDFHIRDLHQAIASSNHPSWTLYVQLMPFADAADYRFNPFDLTKVWPHSDYPLIRVGQMVLNRNPENYFAEVEQSAFEPANLVPGIGASPDRMLLGRIASYPDAHRYRIGTNYAQLPINHPKSSVNSYNKDGAMRYDNNGAAPVYAPNSYGGPAADDRIYEIGWESDGEILRTAATLHAEDDDFGQAGDLYRKVMDQGAKDRLVENILVHLSNGVSSDVKARAINYWRQVDPDLGALIEKSTTR
;
A
#
# COMPACT_ATOMS: atom_id res chain seq x y z
N MET A 1 -15.11 -44.35 6.77
CA MET A 1 -14.22 -43.24 7.20
C MET A 1 -13.20 -43.89 8.11
N THR A 2 -11.94 -43.97 7.69
CA THR A 2 -10.87 -44.53 8.51
C THR A 2 -10.61 -43.58 9.68
N ASP A 3 -10.55 -44.15 10.89
CA ASP A 3 -10.41 -43.47 12.17
C ASP A 3 -8.98 -42.91 12.38
N ASN A 4 -8.52 -42.10 11.42
CA ASN A 4 -7.19 -41.48 11.37
C ASN A 4 -7.21 -40.05 11.93
N ARG A 5 -8.13 -39.74 12.85
CA ARG A 5 -8.22 -38.41 13.44
C ARG A 5 -7.06 -38.22 14.42
N GLN A 6 -6.24 -37.20 14.17
CA GLN A 6 -5.18 -36.82 15.10
C GLN A 6 -5.78 -36.33 16.43
N TYR A 7 -5.14 -36.67 17.54
CA TYR A 7 -5.50 -36.14 18.85
C TYR A 7 -5.14 -34.65 18.94
N SER A 8 -5.99 -33.86 19.62
CA SER A 8 -5.60 -32.53 20.09
C SER A 8 -4.41 -32.66 21.05
N THR A 9 -3.50 -31.68 21.03
CA THR A 9 -2.30 -31.68 21.89
C THR A 9 -2.09 -30.32 22.55
N THR A 10 -1.32 -30.30 23.64
CA THR A 10 -0.71 -29.06 24.17
C THR A 10 0.36 -28.54 23.20
N ASP A 11 0.92 -27.35 23.45
CA ASP A 11 1.95 -26.78 22.56
C ASP A 11 3.28 -27.56 22.64
N ALA A 12 3.43 -28.40 23.67
CA ALA A 12 4.53 -29.35 23.82
C ALA A 12 4.26 -30.71 23.15
N GLY A 13 3.14 -30.87 22.43
CA GLY A 13 2.78 -32.11 21.74
C GLY A 13 2.20 -33.22 22.64
N ILE A 14 1.79 -32.89 23.87
CA ILE A 14 1.20 -33.86 24.80
C ILE A 14 -0.29 -34.03 24.47
N PRO A 15 -0.83 -35.25 24.30
CA PRO A 15 -2.26 -35.46 24.03
C PRO A 15 -3.16 -34.78 25.06
N ALA A 16 -4.10 -33.97 24.59
CA ALA A 16 -5.11 -33.35 25.44
C ALA A 16 -6.11 -34.41 25.93
N THR A 17 -6.44 -34.36 27.21
CA THR A 17 -7.37 -35.30 27.83
C THR A 17 -8.83 -34.95 27.56
N SER A 18 -9.13 -33.69 27.24
CA SER A 18 -10.48 -33.18 26.93
C SER A 18 -10.40 -31.82 26.25
N ASP A 19 -11.19 -31.62 25.19
CA ASP A 19 -11.38 -30.30 24.56
C ASP A 19 -12.63 -29.56 25.08
N SER A 20 -13.47 -30.25 25.86
CA SER A 20 -14.82 -29.79 26.23
C SER A 20 -14.99 -29.52 27.72
N HIS A 21 -14.11 -30.07 28.56
CA HIS A 21 -14.26 -30.05 30.01
C HIS A 21 -12.93 -29.74 30.69
N SER A 22 -12.96 -28.75 31.58
CA SER A 22 -11.87 -28.44 32.50
C SER A 22 -11.70 -29.53 33.56
N LEU A 23 -10.52 -29.55 34.18
CA LEU A 23 -10.21 -30.40 35.32
C LEU A 23 -10.82 -29.82 36.60
N THR A 24 -11.67 -30.59 37.28
CA THR A 24 -12.43 -30.15 38.47
C THR A 24 -12.36 -31.15 39.63
N VAL A 25 -12.68 -30.70 40.85
CA VAL A 25 -12.87 -31.59 42.02
C VAL A 25 -14.23 -32.29 41.96
N GLY A 26 -14.31 -33.37 41.19
CA GLY A 26 -15.57 -34.05 40.89
C GLY A 26 -16.47 -33.24 39.94
N PRO A 27 -17.64 -33.78 39.53
CA PRO A 27 -18.45 -33.18 38.47
C PRO A 27 -19.01 -31.77 38.79
N ASN A 28 -19.15 -31.42 40.07
CA ASN A 28 -19.74 -30.16 40.53
C ASN A 28 -18.76 -29.28 41.34
N GLY A 29 -17.48 -29.66 41.42
CA GLY A 29 -16.48 -28.91 42.18
C GLY A 29 -15.79 -27.82 41.35
N PRO A 30 -14.95 -26.99 42.00
CA PRO A 30 -14.22 -25.94 41.31
C PRO A 30 -13.15 -26.50 40.36
N ILE A 31 -12.74 -25.66 39.39
CA ILE A 31 -11.56 -25.90 38.55
C ILE A 31 -10.29 -25.85 39.41
N VAL A 32 -9.33 -26.71 39.10
CA VAL A 32 -8.02 -26.73 39.76
C VAL A 32 -6.98 -25.98 38.93
N LEU A 33 -6.06 -25.27 39.60
CA LEU A 33 -5.05 -24.45 38.92
C LEU A 33 -4.09 -25.25 38.02
N HIS A 34 -3.92 -26.55 38.28
CA HIS A 34 -3.04 -27.41 37.47
C HIS A 34 -3.71 -27.96 36.20
N ASP A 35 -4.88 -27.44 35.81
CA ASP A 35 -5.45 -27.65 34.48
C ASP A 35 -4.63 -26.91 33.41
N HIS A 36 -3.45 -27.45 33.11
CA HIS A 36 -2.48 -26.81 32.23
C HIS A 36 -3.01 -26.58 30.81
N TYR A 37 -3.81 -27.51 30.27
CA TYR A 37 -4.35 -27.38 28.91
C TYR A 37 -5.36 -26.23 28.80
N LEU A 38 -6.26 -26.10 29.78
CA LEU A 38 -7.16 -24.93 29.87
C LEU A 38 -6.37 -23.62 29.92
N LEU A 39 -5.38 -23.54 30.84
CA LEU A 39 -4.59 -22.34 31.03
C LEU A 39 -3.79 -21.96 29.78
N GLN A 40 -3.17 -22.93 29.11
CA GLN A 40 -2.42 -22.71 27.87
C GLN A 40 -3.33 -22.18 26.76
N LYS A 41 -4.47 -22.83 26.53
CA LYS A 41 -5.44 -22.43 25.49
C LYS A 41 -5.97 -21.02 25.72
N MET A 42 -6.34 -20.67 26.96
CA MET A 42 -6.75 -19.32 27.33
C MET A 42 -5.62 -18.30 27.14
N ALA A 43 -4.39 -18.65 27.53
CA ALA A 43 -3.25 -17.75 27.41
C ALA A 43 -2.92 -17.42 25.95
N GLN A 44 -3.02 -18.41 25.05
CA GLN A 44 -2.81 -18.22 23.62
C GLN A 44 -3.95 -17.41 23.00
N PHE A 45 -5.21 -17.72 23.32
CA PHE A 45 -6.38 -16.97 22.83
C PHE A 45 -6.27 -15.46 23.16
N ASN A 46 -5.88 -15.14 24.39
CA ASN A 46 -5.68 -13.76 24.84
C ASN A 46 -4.54 -13.00 24.09
N ARG A 47 -3.74 -13.71 23.28
CA ARG A 47 -2.58 -13.18 22.53
C ARG A 47 -2.70 -13.37 21.02
N GLU A 48 -3.88 -13.78 20.52
CA GLU A 48 -4.09 -13.94 19.06
C GLU A 48 -4.08 -12.60 18.30
N ARG A 49 -4.42 -11.49 18.96
CA ARG A 49 -4.49 -10.17 18.30
C ARG A 49 -3.13 -9.48 18.36
N VAL A 50 -2.67 -9.04 17.19
CA VAL A 50 -1.54 -8.11 17.03
C VAL A 50 -2.08 -6.72 16.71
N PRO A 51 -1.30 -5.63 16.92
CA PRO A 51 -1.70 -4.31 16.45
C PRO A 51 -2.07 -4.36 14.96
N GLU A 52 -3.17 -3.73 14.58
CA GLU A 52 -3.48 -3.55 13.17
C GLU A 52 -2.45 -2.63 12.51
N ARG A 53 -2.40 -2.60 11.18
CA ARG A 53 -1.63 -1.56 10.49
C ARG A 53 -2.26 -0.20 10.80
N VAL A 54 -1.44 0.78 11.18
CA VAL A 54 -1.89 2.14 11.53
C VAL A 54 -2.73 2.79 10.42
N VAL A 55 -2.41 2.45 9.17
CA VAL A 55 -3.20 2.72 7.96
C VAL A 55 -3.32 1.45 7.16
N HIS A 56 -4.33 1.34 6.30
CA HIS A 56 -4.53 0.17 5.46
C HIS A 56 -4.80 -1.13 6.26
N ALA A 57 -5.49 -1.03 7.40
CA ALA A 57 -5.82 -2.15 8.27
C ALA A 57 -6.71 -3.18 7.55
N LYS A 58 -7.86 -2.75 6.99
CA LYS A 58 -8.76 -3.64 6.25
C LYS A 58 -8.20 -3.97 4.86
N GLY A 59 -8.06 -5.26 4.56
CA GLY A 59 -7.51 -5.71 3.28
C GLY A 59 -7.59 -7.20 3.04
N GLY A 60 -7.02 -7.64 1.94
CA GLY A 60 -6.96 -9.03 1.51
C GLY A 60 -5.78 -9.23 0.58
N GLY A 61 -5.36 -10.48 0.35
CA GLY A 61 -4.18 -10.74 -0.45
C GLY A 61 -4.23 -12.07 -1.17
N ALA A 62 -3.37 -12.20 -2.17
CA ALA A 62 -3.23 -13.41 -2.95
C ALA A 62 -1.80 -13.55 -3.48
N HIS A 63 -1.42 -14.80 -3.73
CA HIS A 63 -0.18 -15.15 -4.41
C HIS A 63 -0.37 -15.13 -5.92
N GLY A 64 0.73 -14.99 -6.62
CA GLY A 64 0.75 -14.94 -8.06
C GLY A 64 2.15 -15.02 -8.62
N PHE A 65 2.27 -14.55 -9.86
CA PHE A 65 3.55 -14.38 -10.53
C PHE A 65 3.51 -13.13 -11.41
N PHE A 66 4.69 -12.60 -11.69
CA PHE A 66 4.94 -11.63 -12.74
C PHE A 66 5.76 -12.29 -13.84
N GLU A 67 5.39 -12.06 -15.09
CA GLU A 67 6.07 -12.58 -16.28
C GLU A 67 6.44 -11.43 -17.20
N VAL A 68 7.74 -11.30 -17.49
CA VAL A 68 8.28 -10.28 -18.40
C VAL A 68 7.93 -10.66 -19.84
N SER A 69 7.29 -9.74 -20.56
CA SER A 69 6.90 -9.94 -21.97
C SER A 69 7.67 -9.07 -22.95
N GLU A 70 8.28 -7.97 -22.48
CA GLU A 70 9.03 -7.01 -23.30
C GLU A 70 10.44 -6.84 -22.75
N ASP A 71 11.40 -6.57 -23.64
CA ASP A 71 12.79 -6.34 -23.24
C ASP A 71 13.01 -4.89 -22.78
N VAL A 72 13.19 -4.72 -21.47
CA VAL A 72 13.53 -3.45 -20.82
C VAL A 72 14.95 -3.43 -20.24
N SER A 73 15.81 -4.40 -20.61
CA SER A 73 17.18 -4.53 -20.10
C SER A 73 18.06 -3.30 -20.40
N GLN A 74 17.74 -2.56 -21.46
CA GLN A 74 18.36 -1.28 -21.80
C GLN A 74 18.15 -0.20 -20.72
N PHE A 75 17.16 -0.35 -19.84
CA PHE A 75 16.82 0.63 -18.80
C PHE A 75 17.15 0.14 -17.40
N THR A 76 17.06 -1.17 -17.13
CA THR A 76 17.30 -1.74 -15.80
C THR A 76 18.01 -3.09 -15.86
N ARG A 77 18.95 -3.30 -14.94
CA ARG A 77 19.63 -4.58 -14.70
C ARG A 77 18.93 -5.48 -13.69
N ALA A 78 17.74 -5.11 -13.20
CA ALA A 78 17.02 -5.90 -12.20
C ALA A 78 16.68 -7.30 -12.74
N ASP A 79 17.11 -8.34 -12.02
CA ASP A 79 17.00 -9.75 -12.44
C ASP A 79 15.56 -10.16 -12.83
N PHE A 80 14.58 -9.76 -12.02
CA PHE A 80 13.17 -10.11 -12.25
C PHE A 80 12.53 -9.41 -13.46
N LEU A 81 13.20 -8.39 -14.02
CA LEU A 81 12.76 -7.64 -15.20
C LEU A 81 13.51 -8.03 -16.48
N GLN A 82 14.39 -9.04 -16.42
CA GLN A 82 15.09 -9.52 -17.61
C GLN A 82 14.15 -10.35 -18.52
N PRO A 83 14.37 -10.37 -19.84
CA PRO A 83 13.50 -11.05 -20.79
C PRO A 83 13.27 -12.54 -20.46
N GLY A 84 12.01 -12.97 -20.48
CA GLY A 84 11.62 -14.35 -20.20
C GLY A 84 11.64 -14.74 -18.72
N THR A 85 11.95 -13.81 -17.80
CA THR A 85 11.91 -14.08 -16.37
C THR A 85 10.46 -14.13 -15.88
N ARG A 86 10.17 -15.17 -15.10
CA ARG A 86 8.94 -15.31 -14.32
C ARG A 86 9.28 -15.33 -12.83
N THR A 87 8.63 -14.47 -12.05
CA THR A 87 8.93 -14.27 -10.63
C THR A 87 7.67 -14.45 -9.81
N GLU A 88 7.74 -15.30 -8.79
CA GLU A 88 6.64 -15.42 -7.82
C GLU A 88 6.46 -14.12 -7.04
N LEU A 89 5.22 -13.84 -6.66
CA LEU A 89 4.88 -12.65 -5.90
C LEU A 89 3.71 -12.86 -4.95
N PHE A 90 3.56 -11.91 -4.04
CA PHE A 90 2.39 -11.77 -3.18
C PHE A 90 1.87 -10.33 -3.26
N VAL A 91 0.55 -10.19 -3.40
CA VAL A 91 -0.12 -8.88 -3.43
C VAL A 91 -1.06 -8.76 -2.24
N ARG A 92 -1.07 -7.58 -1.62
CA ARG A 92 -2.09 -7.17 -0.65
C ARG A 92 -2.80 -5.91 -1.14
N PHE A 93 -4.13 -5.99 -1.18
CA PHE A 93 -5.03 -4.87 -1.39
C PHE A 93 -5.64 -4.42 -0.06
N SER A 94 -6.05 -3.16 0.03
CA SER A 94 -6.63 -2.62 1.25
C SER A 94 -7.37 -1.30 1.02
N THR A 95 -8.24 -0.89 1.94
CA THR A 95 -8.62 0.53 2.11
C THR A 95 -7.49 1.28 2.82
N VAL A 96 -7.70 2.51 3.32
CA VAL A 96 -6.69 3.32 4.04
C VAL A 96 -7.11 3.64 5.46
N ALA A 97 -8.24 4.31 5.65
CA ALA A 97 -8.58 4.95 6.92
C ALA A 97 -9.18 3.99 7.94
N GLY A 98 -10.07 3.10 7.48
CA GLY A 98 -10.85 2.20 8.31
C GLY A 98 -10.02 1.12 9.02
N GLU A 99 -10.48 0.74 10.21
CA GLU A 99 -9.88 -0.30 11.07
C GLU A 99 -10.19 -1.71 10.54
N LEU A 100 -9.67 -2.76 11.20
CA LEU A 100 -9.78 -4.17 10.77
C LEU A 100 -11.20 -4.65 10.42
N GLY A 101 -12.22 -4.14 11.10
CA GLY A 101 -13.64 -4.52 10.89
C GLY A 101 -14.43 -3.56 9.98
N SER A 102 -13.78 -2.58 9.36
CA SER A 102 -14.45 -1.63 8.47
C SER A 102 -14.90 -2.26 7.15
N ALA A 103 -15.85 -1.66 6.44
CA ALA A 103 -16.37 -2.21 5.18
C ALA A 103 -15.43 -1.95 3.99
N ASP A 104 -15.34 -2.90 3.07
CA ASP A 104 -14.45 -2.88 1.90
C ASP A 104 -14.83 -1.83 0.84
N THR A 105 -16.14 -1.55 0.68
CA THR A 105 -16.67 -0.75 -0.44
C THR A 105 -16.76 0.75 -0.15
N VAL A 106 -16.17 1.24 0.93
CA VAL A 106 -16.18 2.67 1.28
C VAL A 106 -15.38 3.52 0.29
N ARG A 107 -15.72 4.81 0.16
CA ARG A 107 -14.94 5.78 -0.60
C ARG A 107 -13.60 6.03 0.11
N ASP A 108 -12.51 5.58 -0.51
CA ASP A 108 -11.15 5.65 0.04
C ASP A 108 -10.14 5.35 -1.09
N PRO A 109 -8.87 5.75 -1.04
CA PRO A 109 -7.87 5.12 -1.88
C PRO A 109 -7.80 3.61 -1.60
N ARG A 110 -7.20 2.85 -2.50
CA ARG A 110 -6.89 1.43 -2.26
C ARG A 110 -5.40 1.20 -2.28
N GLY A 111 -4.89 0.51 -1.27
CA GLY A 111 -3.53 -0.03 -1.27
C GLY A 111 -3.36 -1.07 -2.37
N PHE A 112 -2.20 -1.07 -3.02
CA PHE A 112 -1.80 -2.03 -4.05
C PHE A 112 -0.34 -2.39 -3.79
N ALA A 113 -0.10 -3.19 -2.74
CA ALA A 113 1.25 -3.57 -2.30
C ALA A 113 1.68 -4.89 -2.95
N ILE A 114 2.81 -4.90 -3.62
CA ILE A 114 3.35 -6.07 -4.34
C ILE A 114 4.73 -6.41 -3.77
N LYS A 115 4.95 -7.68 -3.42
CA LYS A 115 6.25 -8.24 -3.06
C LYS A 115 6.66 -9.24 -4.14
N PHE A 116 7.76 -8.97 -4.83
CA PHE A 116 8.36 -9.88 -5.80
C PHE A 116 9.47 -10.68 -5.12
N TYR A 117 9.40 -12.01 -5.15
CA TYR A 117 10.42 -12.90 -4.60
C TYR A 117 11.52 -13.14 -5.64
N THR A 118 12.39 -12.14 -5.84
CA THR A 118 13.44 -12.18 -6.87
C THR A 118 14.62 -13.08 -6.44
N ARG A 119 15.56 -13.32 -7.36
CA ARG A 119 16.79 -14.08 -7.05
C ARG A 119 17.78 -13.28 -6.21
N GLU A 120 17.65 -11.96 -6.18
CA GLU A 120 18.55 -11.03 -5.50
C GLU A 120 17.89 -10.37 -4.27
N GLY A 121 16.83 -10.98 -3.73
CA GLY A 121 16.09 -10.47 -2.58
C GLY A 121 14.63 -10.19 -2.89
N ASN A 122 13.88 -9.77 -1.87
CA ASN A 122 12.52 -9.30 -2.07
C ASN A 122 12.56 -7.87 -2.63
N TYR A 123 11.82 -7.61 -3.70
CA TYR A 123 11.52 -6.26 -4.16
C TYR A 123 10.09 -5.91 -3.77
N ASP A 124 9.89 -4.81 -3.03
CA ASP A 124 8.55 -4.37 -2.63
C ASP A 124 8.16 -3.08 -3.37
N LEU A 125 7.16 -3.18 -4.24
CA LEU A 125 6.50 -2.01 -4.81
C LEU A 125 5.20 -1.75 -4.06
N VAL A 126 5.27 -0.83 -3.09
CA VAL A 126 4.16 -0.52 -2.19
C VAL A 126 3.32 0.62 -2.77
N GLY A 127 2.47 0.28 -3.72
CA GLY A 127 1.66 1.22 -4.49
C GLY A 127 0.27 1.48 -3.94
N ASN A 128 -0.49 2.27 -4.71
CA ASN A 128 -1.92 2.55 -4.50
C ASN A 128 -2.69 2.42 -5.83
N ASN A 129 -4.02 2.48 -5.77
CA ASN A 129 -4.88 2.56 -6.96
C ASN A 129 -4.93 3.95 -7.62
N THR A 130 -4.02 4.86 -7.23
CA THR A 130 -3.91 6.22 -7.74
C THR A 130 -2.44 6.55 -8.07
N PRO A 131 -2.17 7.33 -9.15
CA PRO A 131 -0.81 7.74 -9.49
C PRO A 131 -0.27 8.88 -8.61
N VAL A 132 -1.09 9.52 -7.78
CA VAL A 132 -0.71 10.66 -6.92
C VAL A 132 -1.14 10.45 -5.48
N PHE A 133 -0.72 11.34 -4.58
CA PHE A 133 -1.15 11.36 -3.18
C PHE A 133 -1.59 12.75 -2.74
N PHE A 134 -2.16 12.85 -1.53
CA PHE A 134 -2.73 14.10 -0.99
C PHE A 134 -1.68 15.14 -0.56
N ILE A 135 -0.45 14.69 -0.32
CA ILE A 135 0.63 15.52 0.24
C ILE A 135 1.94 15.14 -0.42
N ARG A 136 2.88 16.09 -0.43
CA ARG A 136 4.21 15.97 -1.04
C ARG A 136 5.38 16.03 -0.04
N ASP A 137 5.09 16.10 1.26
CA ASP A 137 6.09 16.09 2.32
C ASP A 137 5.64 15.17 3.47
N PRO A 138 6.46 14.21 3.91
CA PRO A 138 6.07 13.20 4.89
C PRO A 138 5.76 13.81 6.27
N GLN A 139 6.24 15.02 6.57
CA GLN A 139 5.93 15.72 7.81
C GLN A 139 4.41 15.90 8.02
N LYS A 140 3.64 16.02 6.94
CA LYS A 140 2.17 16.16 6.99
C LYS A 140 1.43 14.82 7.06
N PHE A 141 2.10 13.67 6.92
CA PHE A 141 1.42 12.38 6.76
C PHE A 141 0.64 11.97 8.00
N SER A 142 1.20 12.15 9.21
CA SER A 142 0.47 11.85 10.44
C SER A 142 -0.76 12.75 10.59
N ASP A 143 -0.64 14.04 10.29
CA ASP A 143 -1.74 15.00 10.40
C ASP A 143 -2.87 14.66 9.43
N PHE A 144 -2.52 14.33 8.18
CA PHE A 144 -3.46 13.83 7.18
C PHE A 144 -4.16 12.55 7.66
N ILE A 145 -3.42 11.55 8.13
CA ILE A 145 -4.04 10.29 8.56
C ILE A 145 -4.93 10.49 9.79
N HIS A 146 -4.55 11.35 10.73
CA HIS A 146 -5.42 11.74 11.85
C HIS A 146 -6.72 12.38 11.32
N SER A 147 -6.63 13.29 10.35
CA SER A 147 -7.82 13.96 9.79
C SER A 147 -8.78 12.99 9.10
N GLN A 148 -8.28 11.87 8.57
CA GLN A 148 -9.11 10.85 7.91
C GLN A 148 -9.75 9.84 8.87
N LYS A 149 -9.27 9.75 10.10
CA LYS A 149 -9.70 8.76 11.11
C LYS A 149 -10.78 9.34 12.02
N ARG A 150 -10.56 9.33 13.33
CA ARG A 150 -11.58 9.55 14.35
C ARG A 150 -11.20 10.72 15.23
N LEU A 151 -12.19 11.53 15.60
CA LEU A 151 -12.02 12.57 16.60
C LEU A 151 -11.61 11.97 17.95
N PRO A 152 -10.73 12.64 18.71
CA PRO A 152 -10.20 12.10 19.96
C PRO A 152 -11.21 12.04 21.11
N ASP A 153 -12.24 12.88 21.10
CA ASP A 153 -13.26 12.98 22.15
C ASP A 153 -14.45 12.04 21.92
N THR A 154 -14.93 11.94 20.68
CA THR A 154 -16.13 11.17 20.30
C THR A 154 -15.83 9.83 19.65
N HIS A 155 -14.60 9.63 19.17
CA HIS A 155 -14.21 8.46 18.40
C HIS A 155 -15.01 8.25 17.09
N LEU A 156 -15.66 9.31 16.59
CA LEU A 156 -16.39 9.32 15.33
C LEU A 156 -15.53 9.84 14.18
N ARG A 157 -15.82 9.39 12.96
CA ARG A 157 -15.30 10.05 11.75
C ARG A 157 -15.97 11.41 11.60
N ASP A 158 -15.22 12.40 11.12
CA ASP A 158 -15.72 13.76 10.99
C ASP A 158 -15.35 14.35 9.62
N ASN A 159 -16.36 14.84 8.89
CA ASN A 159 -16.12 15.44 7.57
C ASN A 159 -15.59 16.86 7.69
N ASN A 160 -15.89 17.56 8.80
CA ASN A 160 -15.36 18.90 9.02
C ASN A 160 -13.82 18.87 9.15
N MET A 161 -13.27 17.94 9.93
CA MET A 161 -11.84 17.69 10.11
C MET A 161 -11.15 17.31 8.79
N GLN A 162 -11.76 16.46 7.97
CA GLN A 162 -11.23 16.11 6.65
C GLN A 162 -11.14 17.33 5.73
N TRP A 163 -12.24 18.08 5.60
CA TRP A 163 -12.25 19.28 4.75
C TRP A 163 -11.39 20.41 5.29
N ASP A 164 -11.27 20.55 6.60
CA ASP A 164 -10.39 21.54 7.20
C ASP A 164 -8.93 21.29 6.79
N PHE A 165 -8.46 20.05 6.93
CA PHE A 165 -7.12 19.68 6.48
C PHE A 165 -6.93 19.89 4.98
N TRP A 166 -7.84 19.36 4.13
CA TRP A 166 -7.71 19.46 2.68
C TRP A 166 -7.71 20.91 2.18
N THR A 167 -8.59 21.76 2.73
CA THR A 167 -8.67 23.16 2.29
C THR A 167 -7.49 24.02 2.77
N LEU A 168 -6.79 23.60 3.82
CA LEU A 168 -5.55 24.23 4.32
C LEU A 168 -4.27 23.60 3.75
N SER A 169 -4.38 22.46 3.06
CA SER A 169 -3.31 21.81 2.32
C SER A 169 -3.69 21.68 0.84
N PRO A 170 -3.65 22.79 0.08
CA PRO A 170 -4.15 22.85 -1.30
C PRO A 170 -3.47 21.86 -2.24
N GLU A 171 -2.24 21.40 -1.92
CA GLU A 171 -1.55 20.36 -2.68
C GLU A 171 -2.35 19.05 -2.81
N SER A 172 -3.39 18.87 -1.98
CA SER A 172 -4.28 17.72 -2.00
C SER A 172 -5.30 17.71 -3.14
N ALA A 173 -5.50 18.82 -3.86
CA ALA A 173 -6.56 18.99 -4.86
C ALA A 173 -6.60 17.90 -5.92
N HIS A 174 -5.46 17.47 -6.43
CA HIS A 174 -5.41 16.43 -7.45
C HIS A 174 -5.94 15.09 -6.91
N GLN A 175 -5.45 14.66 -5.74
CA GLN A 175 -5.85 13.39 -5.15
C GLN A 175 -7.27 13.44 -4.56
N VAL A 176 -7.74 14.58 -4.04
CA VAL A 176 -9.12 14.74 -3.58
C VAL A 176 -10.09 14.66 -4.78
N THR A 177 -9.74 15.26 -5.92
CA THR A 177 -10.52 15.14 -7.17
C THR A 177 -10.62 13.68 -7.62
N TRP A 178 -9.50 12.94 -7.54
CA TRP A 178 -9.50 11.49 -7.82
C TRP A 178 -10.38 10.70 -6.85
N LEU A 179 -10.25 10.95 -5.54
CA LEU A 179 -10.97 10.25 -4.48
C LEU A 179 -12.48 10.46 -4.57
N LEU A 180 -12.92 11.68 -4.83
CA LEU A 180 -14.35 12.01 -4.92
C LEU A 180 -14.94 11.70 -6.31
N GLY A 181 -14.10 11.40 -7.31
CA GLY A 181 -14.53 10.83 -8.58
C GLY A 181 -14.90 9.35 -8.49
N ASP A 182 -15.22 8.74 -9.63
CA ASP A 182 -15.69 7.35 -9.68
C ASP A 182 -14.68 6.34 -9.11
N ARG A 183 -13.37 6.60 -9.27
CA ARG A 183 -12.31 5.67 -8.83
C ARG A 183 -12.12 5.58 -7.32
N GLY A 184 -12.85 6.37 -6.54
CA GLY A 184 -12.85 6.27 -5.07
C GLY A 184 -13.58 5.03 -4.52
N THR A 185 -14.41 4.39 -5.33
CA THR A 185 -15.25 3.23 -4.96
C THR A 185 -15.14 2.12 -6.00
N PRO A 186 -13.96 1.49 -6.18
CA PRO A 186 -13.79 0.43 -7.18
C PRO A 186 -14.76 -0.73 -6.92
N ARG A 187 -15.30 -1.31 -7.99
CA ARG A 187 -16.28 -2.40 -7.92
C ARG A 187 -15.69 -3.59 -7.17
N THR A 188 -14.48 -3.97 -7.53
CA THR A 188 -13.67 -5.00 -6.89
C THR A 188 -12.20 -4.56 -6.95
N TRP A 189 -11.32 -5.20 -6.18
CA TRP A 189 -9.87 -5.00 -6.37
C TRP A 189 -9.40 -5.42 -7.76
N ARG A 190 -10.07 -6.39 -8.40
CA ARG A 190 -9.73 -6.84 -9.76
C ARG A 190 -10.04 -5.77 -10.82
N ASN A 191 -10.97 -4.84 -10.54
CA ASN A 191 -11.42 -3.79 -11.46
C ASN A 191 -10.78 -2.42 -11.19
N MET A 192 -9.62 -2.36 -10.54
CA MET A 192 -8.85 -1.13 -10.37
C MET A 192 -7.43 -1.27 -10.91
N ASN A 193 -6.85 -0.17 -11.36
CA ASN A 193 -5.42 -0.09 -11.65
C ASN A 193 -4.61 -0.05 -10.34
N GLY A 194 -3.32 -0.37 -10.43
CA GLY A 194 -2.30 -0.09 -9.43
C GLY A 194 -1.24 0.85 -10.00
N TYR A 195 -0.59 1.62 -9.13
CA TYR A 195 0.49 2.54 -9.49
C TYR A 195 1.54 2.54 -8.39
N GLY A 196 2.80 2.69 -8.77
CA GLY A 196 3.86 2.98 -7.78
C GLY A 196 3.70 4.37 -7.15
N SER A 197 2.96 5.27 -7.83
CA SER A 197 2.75 6.69 -7.54
C SER A 197 4.04 7.51 -7.61
N HIS A 198 5.01 7.18 -6.77
CA HIS A 198 6.32 7.82 -6.72
C HIS A 198 7.10 7.65 -8.00
N THR A 199 8.02 8.59 -8.21
CA THR A 199 9.15 8.38 -9.10
C THR A 199 10.18 7.51 -8.39
N PHE A 200 10.67 6.49 -9.07
CA PHE A 200 11.83 5.68 -8.66
C PHE A 200 12.95 5.88 -9.69
N SER A 201 14.10 5.25 -9.46
CA SER A 201 15.15 5.18 -10.47
C SER A 201 15.37 3.74 -10.95
N TRP A 202 15.70 3.61 -12.23
CA TRP A 202 16.25 2.40 -12.84
C TRP A 202 17.69 2.65 -13.26
N GLN A 203 18.51 1.61 -13.22
CA GLN A 203 19.87 1.63 -13.75
C GLN A 203 20.14 0.37 -14.56
N ASN A 204 20.65 0.53 -15.78
CA ASN A 204 21.00 -0.59 -16.65
C ASN A 204 22.41 -1.15 -16.34
N SER A 205 22.87 -2.12 -17.13
CA SER A 205 24.18 -2.77 -16.94
C SER A 205 25.38 -1.88 -17.27
N SER A 206 25.21 -0.81 -18.06
CA SER A 206 26.27 0.16 -18.35
C SER A 206 26.37 1.27 -17.29
N GLY A 207 25.44 1.32 -16.34
CA GLY A 207 25.40 2.30 -15.25
C GLY A 207 24.57 3.54 -15.55
N GLU A 208 23.95 3.63 -16.74
CA GLU A 208 23.02 4.71 -17.11
C GLU A 208 21.75 4.65 -16.27
N LYS A 209 21.24 5.82 -15.89
CA LYS A 209 20.11 5.97 -14.97
C LYS A 209 18.89 6.54 -15.69
N PHE A 210 17.71 6.15 -15.23
CA PHE A 210 16.42 6.62 -15.72
C PHE A 210 15.49 6.84 -14.54
N TRP A 211 14.65 7.88 -14.60
CA TRP A 211 13.54 8.03 -13.68
C TRP A 211 12.35 7.22 -14.19
N VAL A 212 11.65 6.53 -13.30
CA VAL A 212 10.57 5.60 -13.66
C VAL A 212 9.30 5.81 -12.84
N LYS A 213 8.14 5.73 -13.51
CA LYS A 213 6.80 5.61 -12.89
C LYS A 213 6.19 4.26 -13.27
N TYR A 214 5.63 3.54 -12.29
CA TYR A 214 4.99 2.23 -12.50
C TYR A 214 3.47 2.33 -12.64
N HIS A 215 2.91 1.60 -13.61
CA HIS A 215 1.49 1.56 -13.93
C HIS A 215 1.01 0.13 -14.17
N PHE A 216 0.29 -0.46 -13.22
CA PHE A 216 -0.40 -1.73 -13.37
C PHE A 216 -1.82 -1.49 -13.87
N LYS A 217 -2.07 -1.71 -15.15
CA LYS A 217 -3.41 -1.53 -15.73
C LYS A 217 -4.19 -2.85 -15.59
N THR A 218 -5.40 -2.79 -15.04
CA THR A 218 -6.23 -3.99 -14.90
C THR A 218 -6.65 -4.52 -16.27
N ASP A 219 -6.48 -5.83 -16.48
CA ASP A 219 -6.92 -6.50 -17.71
C ASP A 219 -8.41 -6.87 -17.65
N GLN A 220 -9.06 -6.70 -16.49
CA GLN A 220 -10.50 -6.93 -16.29
C GLN A 220 -11.37 -5.71 -16.66
N GLY A 221 -10.74 -4.58 -16.97
CA GLY A 221 -11.40 -3.29 -17.15
C GLY A 221 -11.73 -2.58 -15.83
N ILE A 222 -11.67 -1.24 -15.87
CA ILE A 222 -12.03 -0.40 -14.73
C ILE A 222 -13.55 -0.38 -14.57
N SER A 223 -14.01 -0.66 -13.35
CA SER A 223 -15.43 -0.59 -12.97
C SER A 223 -15.54 -0.09 -11.54
N ASN A 224 -16.52 0.76 -11.27
CA ASN A 224 -16.71 1.40 -9.97
C ASN A 224 -18.18 1.27 -9.53
N PHE A 225 -18.42 1.35 -8.23
CA PHE A 225 -19.73 1.59 -7.66
C PHE A 225 -20.06 3.09 -7.69
N THR A 226 -21.34 3.43 -7.84
CA THR A 226 -21.85 4.74 -7.41
C THR A 226 -21.80 4.86 -5.88
N ALA A 227 -22.01 6.06 -5.33
CA ALA A 227 -22.02 6.25 -3.88
C ALA A 227 -23.11 5.41 -3.18
N ASP A 228 -24.30 5.34 -3.76
CA ASP A 228 -25.42 4.58 -3.20
C ASP A 228 -25.19 3.07 -3.27
N GLU A 229 -24.67 2.57 -4.38
CA GLU A 229 -24.31 1.15 -4.51
C GLU A 229 -23.21 0.77 -3.52
N ALA A 230 -22.19 1.62 -3.38
CA ALA A 230 -21.09 1.41 -2.44
C ALA A 230 -21.60 1.35 -0.99
N LYS A 231 -22.52 2.24 -0.63
CA LYS A 231 -23.18 2.31 0.69
C LYS A 231 -24.07 1.09 0.96
N ALA A 232 -24.85 0.66 -0.03
CA ALA A 232 -25.65 -0.55 0.06
C ALA A 232 -24.75 -1.77 0.28
N MET A 233 -23.71 -1.93 -0.54
CA MET A 233 -22.78 -3.06 -0.42
C MET A 233 -22.03 -3.09 0.91
N ALA A 234 -21.67 -1.92 1.45
CA ALA A 234 -21.03 -1.84 2.77
C ALA A 234 -21.92 -2.36 3.91
N THR A 235 -23.24 -2.34 3.72
CA THR A 235 -24.23 -2.87 4.66
C THR A 235 -24.51 -4.35 4.41
N GLU A 236 -24.56 -4.77 3.14
CA GLU A 236 -24.85 -6.14 2.73
C GLU A 236 -23.69 -7.10 3.01
N ASP A 237 -22.46 -6.72 2.64
CA ASP A 237 -21.26 -7.54 2.79
C ASP A 237 -20.04 -6.64 3.05
N PRO A 238 -19.68 -6.38 4.33
CA PRO A 238 -18.53 -5.55 4.66
C PRO A 238 -17.20 -6.15 4.17
N ASP A 239 -17.16 -7.43 3.80
CA ASP A 239 -15.98 -8.16 3.31
C ASP A 239 -16.06 -8.45 1.80
N PHE A 240 -16.84 -7.66 1.05
CA PHE A 240 -17.14 -7.90 -0.36
C PHE A 240 -15.90 -8.03 -1.25
N HIS A 241 -14.87 -7.18 -1.08
CA HIS A 241 -13.66 -7.25 -1.91
C HIS A 241 -12.79 -8.45 -1.55
N ILE A 242 -12.69 -8.80 -0.27
CA ILE A 242 -12.03 -10.05 0.18
C ILE A 242 -12.71 -11.26 -0.45
N ARG A 243 -14.05 -11.33 -0.36
CA ARG A 243 -14.84 -12.43 -0.89
C ARG A 243 -14.70 -12.56 -2.41
N ASP A 244 -14.81 -11.46 -3.13
CA ASP A 244 -14.67 -11.42 -4.59
C ASP A 244 -13.31 -11.98 -5.04
N LEU A 245 -12.19 -11.49 -4.47
CA LEU A 245 -10.86 -11.95 -4.85
C LEU A 245 -10.69 -13.44 -4.57
N HIS A 246 -11.08 -13.88 -3.37
CA HIS A 246 -10.95 -15.28 -2.97
C HIS A 246 -11.75 -16.21 -3.89
N GLN A 247 -13.00 -15.86 -4.19
CA GLN A 247 -13.89 -16.65 -5.04
C GLN A 247 -13.42 -16.66 -6.50
N ALA A 248 -12.94 -15.54 -7.02
CA ALA A 248 -12.41 -15.45 -8.38
C ALA A 248 -11.22 -16.42 -8.55
N ILE A 249 -10.27 -16.41 -7.61
CA ILE A 249 -9.11 -17.31 -7.66
C ILE A 249 -9.53 -18.78 -7.45
N ALA A 250 -10.41 -19.05 -6.47
CA ALA A 250 -10.89 -20.42 -6.21
C ALA A 250 -11.65 -21.03 -7.40
N SER A 251 -12.26 -20.19 -8.25
CA SER A 251 -12.95 -20.59 -9.49
C SER A 251 -12.05 -20.53 -10.73
N SER A 252 -10.72 -20.40 -10.57
CA SER A 252 -9.74 -20.27 -11.66
C SER A 252 -9.94 -19.05 -12.57
N ASN A 253 -10.70 -18.05 -12.12
CA ASN A 253 -10.84 -16.75 -12.78
C ASN A 253 -9.73 -15.80 -12.28
N HIS A 254 -8.50 -16.11 -12.66
CA HIS A 254 -7.30 -15.43 -12.17
C HIS A 254 -7.23 -13.98 -12.69
N PRO A 255 -7.32 -12.96 -11.82
CA PRO A 255 -7.16 -11.58 -12.25
C PRO A 255 -5.72 -11.29 -12.65
N SER A 256 -5.58 -10.39 -13.63
CA SER A 256 -4.29 -9.97 -14.16
C SER A 256 -4.21 -8.46 -14.37
N TRP A 257 -2.97 -7.97 -14.38
CA TRP A 257 -2.62 -6.59 -14.65
C TRP A 257 -1.39 -6.53 -15.55
N THR A 258 -1.49 -5.75 -16.62
CA THR A 258 -0.33 -5.43 -17.45
C THR A 258 0.48 -4.30 -16.82
N LEU A 259 1.78 -4.54 -16.57
CA LEU A 259 2.72 -3.51 -16.13
C LEU A 259 3.18 -2.68 -17.33
N TYR A 260 3.00 -1.37 -17.18
CA TYR A 260 3.64 -0.36 -18.00
C TYR A 260 4.51 0.55 -17.13
N VAL A 261 5.51 1.15 -17.74
CA VAL A 261 6.33 2.19 -17.13
C VAL A 261 6.39 3.43 -17.99
N GLN A 262 6.56 4.59 -17.36
CA GLN A 262 7.09 5.78 -18.05
C GLN A 262 8.56 5.89 -17.67
N LEU A 263 9.40 6.24 -18.64
CA LEU A 263 10.83 6.42 -18.45
C LEU A 263 11.23 7.83 -18.86
N MET A 264 11.84 8.56 -17.94
CA MET A 264 12.37 9.89 -18.14
C MET A 264 13.91 9.81 -18.06
N PRO A 265 14.65 10.31 -19.06
CA PRO A 265 16.10 10.44 -18.96
C PRO A 265 16.50 11.18 -17.69
N PHE A 266 17.59 10.74 -17.04
CA PHE A 266 17.95 11.26 -15.72
C PHE A 266 18.13 12.79 -15.67
N ALA A 267 18.74 13.35 -16.72
CA ALA A 267 19.03 14.77 -16.85
C ALA A 267 17.76 15.65 -17.08
N ASP A 268 16.72 15.08 -17.68
CA ASP A 268 15.50 15.84 -18.03
C ASP A 268 14.73 16.29 -16.78
N ALA A 269 14.91 15.61 -15.65
CA ALA A 269 14.17 15.87 -14.43
C ALA A 269 14.36 17.29 -13.89
N ALA A 270 15.54 17.90 -14.06
CA ALA A 270 15.84 19.22 -13.51
C ALA A 270 15.00 20.33 -14.15
N ASP A 271 14.78 20.25 -15.47
CA ASP A 271 14.11 21.29 -16.26
C ASP A 271 12.69 20.87 -16.71
N TYR A 272 12.24 19.67 -16.35
CA TYR A 272 10.91 19.21 -16.74
C TYR A 272 9.82 20.12 -16.17
N ARG A 273 8.73 20.35 -16.92
CA ARG A 273 7.73 21.38 -16.58
C ARG A 273 6.95 21.14 -15.28
N PHE A 274 6.82 19.88 -14.86
CA PHE A 274 6.29 19.50 -13.55
C PHE A 274 7.40 18.87 -12.73
N ASN A 275 7.45 19.14 -11.42
CA ASN A 275 8.43 18.47 -10.57
C ASN A 275 8.19 16.95 -10.57
N PRO A 276 9.11 16.13 -11.13
CA PRO A 276 8.90 14.69 -11.22
C PRO A 276 8.92 14.01 -9.86
N PHE A 277 9.43 14.67 -8.82
CA PHE A 277 9.55 14.17 -7.45
C PHE A 277 8.45 14.69 -6.53
N ASP A 278 7.51 15.48 -7.05
CA ASP A 278 6.29 15.88 -6.33
C ASP A 278 5.21 14.80 -6.50
N LEU A 279 4.89 14.09 -5.41
CA LEU A 279 3.90 13.01 -5.39
C LEU A 279 2.47 13.46 -5.72
N THR A 280 2.20 14.76 -5.77
CA THR A 280 0.89 15.30 -6.18
C THR A 280 0.77 15.48 -7.71
N LYS A 281 1.86 15.21 -8.44
CA LYS A 281 1.95 15.39 -9.90
C LYS A 281 2.03 14.06 -10.65
N VAL A 282 1.43 14.02 -11.84
CA VAL A 282 1.65 12.99 -12.85
C VAL A 282 2.55 13.51 -13.96
N TRP A 283 3.17 12.59 -14.70
CA TRP A 283 3.81 12.89 -15.97
C TRP A 283 2.79 12.64 -17.10
N PRO A 284 2.40 13.68 -17.87
CA PRO A 284 1.54 13.47 -19.03
C PRO A 284 2.08 12.38 -19.96
N HIS A 285 1.21 11.45 -20.34
CA HIS A 285 1.59 10.34 -21.25
C HIS A 285 1.98 10.84 -22.65
N SER A 286 1.61 12.07 -23.02
CA SER A 286 2.06 12.73 -24.25
C SER A 286 3.56 13.03 -24.25
N ASP A 287 4.13 13.26 -23.07
CA ASP A 287 5.51 13.68 -22.90
C ASP A 287 6.38 12.43 -22.68
N TYR A 288 5.92 11.55 -21.79
CA TYR A 288 6.55 10.26 -21.52
C TYR A 288 5.52 9.13 -21.72
N PRO A 289 5.49 8.45 -22.87
CA PRO A 289 4.51 7.41 -23.15
C PRO A 289 4.70 6.16 -22.28
N LEU A 290 3.63 5.36 -22.19
CA LEU A 290 3.67 4.08 -21.49
C LEU A 290 4.43 3.04 -22.32
N ILE A 291 5.42 2.41 -21.72
CA ILE A 291 6.20 1.29 -22.26
C ILE A 291 5.76 0.03 -21.52
N ARG A 292 5.31 -0.98 -22.26
CA ARG A 292 4.90 -2.26 -21.69
C ARG A 292 6.13 -3.02 -21.17
N VAL A 293 5.97 -3.74 -20.06
CA VAL A 293 7.04 -4.56 -19.45
C VAL A 293 6.65 -6.03 -19.37
N GLY A 294 5.47 -6.32 -18.82
CA GLY A 294 5.05 -7.69 -18.52
C GLY A 294 3.66 -7.75 -17.92
N GLN A 295 3.29 -8.92 -17.39
CA GLN A 295 1.98 -9.15 -16.81
C GLN A 295 2.09 -9.78 -15.42
N MET A 296 1.31 -9.26 -14.48
CA MET A 296 1.08 -9.86 -13.17
C MET A 296 -0.22 -10.66 -13.19
N VAL A 297 -0.20 -11.88 -12.65
CA VAL A 297 -1.38 -12.75 -12.53
C VAL A 297 -1.48 -13.27 -11.11
N LEU A 298 -2.65 -13.15 -10.47
CA LEU A 298 -2.93 -13.73 -9.15
C LEU A 298 -3.69 -15.04 -9.30
N ASN A 299 -3.11 -16.12 -8.81
CA ASN A 299 -3.58 -17.48 -9.12
C ASN A 299 -3.65 -18.42 -7.91
N ARG A 300 -3.34 -17.95 -6.70
CA ARG A 300 -3.42 -18.79 -5.50
C ARG A 300 -3.85 -17.99 -4.28
N ASN A 301 -4.89 -18.46 -3.61
CA ASN A 301 -5.34 -17.91 -2.34
C ASN A 301 -4.36 -18.22 -1.21
N PRO A 302 -4.27 -17.37 -0.17
CA PRO A 302 -3.57 -17.72 1.06
C PRO A 302 -4.18 -18.98 1.69
N GLU A 303 -3.34 -19.84 2.26
CA GLU A 303 -3.80 -20.99 3.06
C GLU A 303 -4.26 -20.53 4.44
N ASN A 304 -3.60 -19.53 5.01
CA ASN A 304 -3.98 -18.90 6.27
C ASN A 304 -3.94 -17.37 6.16
N TYR A 305 -5.11 -16.73 6.26
CA TYR A 305 -5.23 -15.28 6.16
C TYR A 305 -4.35 -14.53 7.18
N PHE A 306 -4.30 -14.97 8.43
CA PHE A 306 -3.52 -14.26 9.45
C PHE A 306 -2.02 -14.36 9.17
N ALA A 307 -1.51 -15.58 8.95
CA ALA A 307 -0.09 -15.84 8.77
C ALA A 307 0.49 -15.25 7.47
N GLU A 308 -0.32 -15.17 6.41
CA GLU A 308 0.14 -14.72 5.10
C GLU A 308 -0.35 -13.31 4.74
N VAL A 309 -1.58 -12.94 5.08
CA VAL A 309 -2.10 -11.60 4.75
C VAL A 309 -1.83 -10.63 5.89
N GLU A 310 -2.30 -10.92 7.11
CA GLU A 310 -2.17 -9.97 8.23
C GLU A 310 -0.71 -9.75 8.61
N GLN A 311 0.08 -10.82 8.65
CA GLN A 311 1.50 -10.80 9.00
C GLN A 311 2.45 -10.43 7.85
N SER A 312 1.94 -10.21 6.63
CA SER A 312 2.76 -9.67 5.55
C SER A 312 3.34 -8.29 5.89
N ALA A 313 4.55 -8.03 5.45
CA ALA A 313 5.26 -6.78 5.64
C ALA A 313 5.86 -6.35 4.29
N PHE A 314 5.47 -5.17 3.83
CA PHE A 314 5.94 -4.59 2.56
C PHE A 314 6.60 -3.26 2.86
N GLU A 315 7.82 -3.03 2.40
CA GLU A 315 8.55 -1.80 2.71
C GLU A 315 9.24 -1.23 1.46
N PRO A 316 9.03 0.04 1.11
CA PRO A 316 9.73 0.67 -0.04
C PRO A 316 11.26 0.66 0.05
N ALA A 317 11.82 0.33 1.22
CA ALA A 317 13.24 0.11 1.44
C ALA A 317 13.77 -1.18 0.80
N ASN A 318 12.89 -2.16 0.50
CA ASN A 318 13.24 -3.40 -0.19
C ASN A 318 13.41 -3.13 -1.69
N LEU A 319 14.55 -2.53 -2.03
CA LEU A 319 15.03 -2.31 -3.39
C LEU A 319 16.03 -3.42 -3.75
N VAL A 320 16.08 -3.77 -5.04
CA VAL A 320 17.00 -4.77 -5.59
C VAL A 320 17.95 -4.12 -6.61
N PRO A 321 19.12 -4.71 -6.91
CA PRO A 321 20.05 -4.15 -7.89
C PRO A 321 19.36 -3.75 -9.21
N GLY A 322 19.65 -2.54 -9.69
CA GLY A 322 19.00 -1.97 -10.88
C GLY A 322 17.73 -1.16 -10.62
N ILE A 323 17.23 -1.12 -9.38
CA ILE A 323 16.14 -0.24 -8.94
C ILE A 323 16.57 0.57 -7.72
N GLY A 324 16.27 1.87 -7.73
CA GLY A 324 16.65 2.82 -6.69
C GLY A 324 15.50 3.74 -6.30
N ALA A 325 15.71 4.51 -5.23
CA ALA A 325 14.80 5.56 -4.81
C ALA A 325 14.91 6.80 -5.72
N SER A 326 14.25 7.88 -5.33
CA SER A 326 14.37 9.21 -5.93
C SER A 326 14.34 10.30 -4.85
N PRO A 327 14.61 11.57 -5.22
CA PRO A 327 14.45 12.72 -4.33
C PRO A 327 13.02 13.00 -3.84
N ASP A 328 12.01 12.20 -4.20
CA ASP A 328 10.65 12.34 -3.71
C ASP A 328 10.64 12.23 -2.17
N ARG A 329 10.34 13.34 -1.50
CA ARG A 329 10.37 13.44 -0.02
C ARG A 329 9.45 12.43 0.63
N MET A 330 8.28 12.17 0.03
CA MET A 330 7.34 11.19 0.55
C MET A 330 7.94 9.79 0.46
N LEU A 331 8.56 9.43 -0.68
CA LEU A 331 9.22 8.14 -0.83
C LEU A 331 10.32 7.95 0.23
N LEU A 332 11.17 8.96 0.44
CA LEU A 332 12.25 8.92 1.43
C LEU A 332 11.72 8.74 2.86
N GLY A 333 10.64 9.43 3.23
CA GLY A 333 9.98 9.21 4.52
C GLY A 333 9.44 7.78 4.70
N ARG A 334 8.91 7.19 3.62
CA ARG A 334 8.37 5.82 3.63
C ARG A 334 9.47 4.76 3.77
N ILE A 335 10.66 4.98 3.20
CA ILE A 335 11.81 4.06 3.35
C ILE A 335 12.12 3.82 4.84
N ALA A 336 12.01 4.85 5.68
CA ALA A 336 12.21 4.71 7.13
C ALA A 336 10.96 4.18 7.86
N SER A 337 9.78 4.70 7.52
CA SER A 337 8.55 4.49 8.31
C SER A 337 8.04 3.05 8.32
N TYR A 338 8.11 2.33 7.19
CA TYR A 338 7.54 0.98 7.09
C TYR A 338 8.30 -0.06 7.93
N PRO A 339 9.64 -0.19 7.79
CA PRO A 339 10.41 -1.11 8.63
C PRO A 339 10.24 -0.82 10.13
N ASP A 340 10.12 0.46 10.53
CA ASP A 340 9.86 0.86 11.91
C ASP A 340 8.52 0.32 12.44
N ALA A 341 7.43 0.59 11.72
CA ALA A 341 6.10 0.10 12.07
C ALA A 341 6.03 -1.44 12.11
N HIS A 342 6.76 -2.14 11.23
CA HIS A 342 6.81 -3.61 11.23
C HIS A 342 7.45 -4.19 12.50
N ARG A 343 8.53 -3.55 12.99
CA ARG A 343 9.21 -3.97 14.22
C ARG A 343 8.31 -3.87 15.45
N TYR A 344 7.45 -2.85 15.50
CA TYR A 344 6.44 -2.71 16.55
C TYR A 344 5.28 -3.69 16.37
N ARG A 345 4.70 -3.75 15.16
CA ARG A 345 3.47 -4.48 14.87
C ARG A 345 3.62 -6.00 14.95
N ILE A 346 4.73 -6.52 14.42
CA ILE A 346 4.97 -7.96 14.30
C ILE A 346 6.09 -8.40 15.24
N GLY A 347 7.19 -7.64 15.28
CA GLY A 347 8.36 -7.92 16.09
C GLY A 347 9.67 -7.74 15.32
N THR A 348 10.79 -7.72 16.03
CA THR A 348 12.13 -7.43 15.47
C THR A 348 12.52 -8.37 14.32
N ASN A 349 12.12 -9.64 14.38
CA ASN A 349 12.47 -10.67 13.40
C ASN A 349 11.33 -10.96 12.40
N TYR A 350 10.43 -9.99 12.13
CA TYR A 350 9.26 -10.19 11.25
C TYR A 350 9.61 -10.70 9.83
N ALA A 351 10.82 -10.39 9.35
CA ALA A 351 11.31 -10.84 8.04
C ALA A 351 11.58 -12.36 7.97
N GLN A 352 11.64 -13.05 9.12
CA GLN A 352 11.77 -14.52 9.16
C GLN A 352 10.43 -15.24 9.01
N LEU A 353 9.30 -14.53 9.09
CA LEU A 353 8.01 -15.16 8.82
C LEU A 353 7.96 -15.63 7.36
N PRO A 354 7.39 -16.82 7.07
CA PRO A 354 7.47 -17.42 5.73
C PRO A 354 7.02 -16.49 4.58
N ILE A 355 5.98 -15.68 4.79
CA ILE A 355 5.50 -14.73 3.78
C ILE A 355 6.43 -13.53 3.53
N ASN A 356 7.27 -13.20 4.51
CA ASN A 356 8.21 -12.07 4.43
C ASN A 356 9.62 -12.51 4.05
N HIS A 357 9.93 -13.80 4.25
CA HIS A 357 11.25 -14.36 4.01
C HIS A 357 11.57 -14.37 2.51
N PRO A 358 12.76 -13.90 2.09
CA PRO A 358 13.15 -13.94 0.69
C PRO A 358 13.42 -15.36 0.22
N LYS A 359 13.34 -15.60 -1.10
CA LYS A 359 13.77 -16.86 -1.68
C LYS A 359 15.30 -16.96 -1.85
N SER A 360 15.97 -15.81 -1.93
CA SER A 360 17.42 -15.72 -1.93
C SER A 360 18.01 -16.02 -0.54
N SER A 361 19.28 -16.41 -0.48
CA SER A 361 19.97 -16.64 0.79
C SER A 361 20.10 -15.36 1.62
N VAL A 362 19.85 -15.44 2.93
CA VAL A 362 20.02 -14.32 3.87
C VAL A 362 21.28 -14.50 4.70
N ASN A 363 22.31 -13.72 4.39
CA ASN A 363 23.60 -13.75 5.10
C ASN A 363 23.81 -12.46 5.91
N SER A 364 22.96 -12.23 6.91
CA SER A 364 22.90 -10.96 7.65
C SER A 364 23.76 -10.94 8.93
N TYR A 365 24.28 -9.76 9.26
CA TYR A 365 24.92 -9.45 10.54
C TYR A 365 23.93 -9.11 11.67
N ASN A 366 22.63 -9.05 11.41
CA ASN A 366 21.61 -8.88 12.45
C ASN A 366 21.50 -10.16 13.31
N LYS A 367 21.53 -10.01 14.65
CA LYS A 367 21.50 -11.13 15.62
C LYS A 367 20.33 -11.01 16.61
N ASP A 368 20.04 -12.12 17.27
CA ASP A 368 19.15 -12.22 18.43
C ASP A 368 17.76 -11.59 18.23
N GLY A 369 17.25 -10.89 19.24
CA GLY A 369 15.90 -10.32 19.26
C GLY A 369 14.80 -11.35 19.58
N ALA A 370 13.61 -10.86 19.91
CA ALA A 370 12.46 -11.72 20.21
C ALA A 370 12.09 -12.58 18.99
N MET A 371 11.68 -13.83 19.25
CA MET A 371 11.22 -14.80 18.25
C MET A 371 12.22 -15.04 17.10
N ARG A 372 13.53 -15.07 17.40
CA ARG A 372 14.57 -15.48 16.45
C ARG A 372 14.44 -16.98 16.16
N TYR A 373 14.00 -17.34 14.95
CA TYR A 373 13.82 -18.73 14.53
C TYR A 373 15.02 -19.23 13.74
N ASP A 374 15.40 -18.53 12.68
CA ASP A 374 16.60 -18.82 11.91
C ASP A 374 17.80 -18.09 12.52
N ASN A 375 18.83 -18.83 12.93
CA ASN A 375 20.08 -18.27 13.43
C ASN A 375 21.24 -18.82 12.61
N ASN A 376 22.19 -17.95 12.28
CA ASN A 376 23.37 -18.29 11.48
C ASN A 376 24.43 -19.09 12.29
N GLY A 377 23.99 -19.88 13.28
CA GLY A 377 24.82 -20.70 14.16
C GLY A 377 26.03 -19.95 14.72
N ALA A 378 27.21 -20.54 14.52
CA ALA A 378 28.49 -20.00 14.99
C ALA A 378 29.16 -19.02 14.00
N ALA A 379 28.45 -18.51 13.00
CA ALA A 379 29.02 -17.58 12.03
C ALA A 379 29.52 -16.29 12.71
N PRO A 380 30.61 -15.67 12.22
CA PRO A 380 31.09 -14.39 12.72
C PRO A 380 29.98 -13.32 12.78
N VAL A 381 30.00 -12.51 13.83
CA VAL A 381 28.93 -11.54 14.13
C VAL A 381 29.31 -10.08 13.82
N TYR A 382 30.45 -9.86 13.15
CA TYR A 382 30.97 -8.54 12.81
C TYR A 382 31.69 -8.54 11.44
N ALA A 383 31.81 -7.35 10.84
CA ALA A 383 32.58 -7.11 9.62
C ALA A 383 33.51 -5.89 9.80
N PRO A 384 34.70 -5.88 9.15
CA PRO A 384 35.33 -7.02 8.49
C PRO A 384 35.77 -8.08 9.52
N ASN A 385 35.96 -9.33 9.10
CA ASN A 385 36.46 -10.41 9.95
C ASN A 385 37.40 -11.34 9.15
N SER A 386 38.25 -12.10 9.85
CA SER A 386 39.20 -13.05 9.25
C SER A 386 38.75 -14.51 9.35
N TYR A 387 37.45 -14.75 9.59
CA TYR A 387 36.89 -16.05 9.94
C TYR A 387 35.83 -16.53 8.92
N GLY A 388 35.87 -16.00 7.70
CA GLY A 388 35.00 -16.42 6.60
C GLY A 388 33.54 -15.97 6.72
N GLY A 389 33.25 -14.92 7.48
CA GLY A 389 31.91 -14.35 7.54
C GLY A 389 31.49 -13.65 6.23
N PRO A 390 30.20 -13.31 6.08
CA PRO A 390 29.69 -12.65 4.87
C PRO A 390 30.41 -11.33 4.56
N ALA A 391 30.57 -11.00 3.28
CA ALA A 391 31.15 -9.75 2.82
C ALA A 391 30.15 -9.00 1.92
N ALA A 392 30.23 -7.68 1.91
CA ALA A 392 29.48 -6.85 0.97
C ALA A 392 30.01 -7.04 -0.45
N ASP A 393 29.13 -6.92 -1.46
CA ASP A 393 29.50 -6.91 -2.87
C ASP A 393 29.71 -5.46 -3.33
N ASP A 394 30.97 -5.03 -3.43
CA ASP A 394 31.37 -3.66 -3.79
C ASP A 394 31.16 -3.33 -5.29
N ARG A 395 30.76 -4.32 -6.10
CA ARG A 395 30.39 -4.11 -7.51
C ARG A 395 28.97 -3.56 -7.66
N ILE A 396 28.16 -3.67 -6.61
CA ILE A 396 26.78 -3.16 -6.57
C ILE A 396 26.80 -1.76 -5.98
N TYR A 397 26.71 -0.76 -6.84
CA TYR A 397 26.54 0.64 -6.42
C TYR A 397 25.06 0.98 -6.24
N GLU A 398 24.76 1.74 -5.18
CA GLU A 398 23.44 2.35 -4.99
C GLU A 398 23.19 3.42 -6.06
N ILE A 399 21.94 3.50 -6.53
CA ILE A 399 21.53 4.50 -7.50
C ILE A 399 21.25 5.82 -6.76
N GLY A 400 22.27 6.69 -6.73
CA GLY A 400 22.17 8.03 -6.15
C GLY A 400 21.88 9.14 -7.16
N TRP A 401 21.76 10.36 -6.65
CA TRP A 401 21.60 11.62 -7.38
C TRP A 401 22.44 12.73 -6.71
N GLU A 402 22.70 13.81 -7.45
CA GLU A 402 23.38 14.98 -6.90
C GLU A 402 22.43 15.89 -6.09
N SER A 403 22.97 16.55 -5.07
CA SER A 403 22.25 17.56 -4.28
C SER A 403 23.25 18.61 -3.79
N ASP A 404 22.84 19.88 -3.78
CA ASP A 404 23.61 21.02 -3.27
C ASP A 404 22.65 22.01 -2.60
N GLY A 405 23.12 22.73 -1.57
CA GLY A 405 22.34 23.75 -0.87
C GLY A 405 22.46 23.73 0.67
N GLU A 406 21.84 24.73 1.30
CA GLU A 406 21.74 24.85 2.75
C GLU A 406 20.72 23.87 3.33
N ILE A 407 20.95 23.37 4.56
CA ILE A 407 19.98 22.54 5.28
C ILE A 407 18.86 23.42 5.82
N LEU A 408 17.64 23.23 5.33
CA LEU A 408 16.50 24.09 5.64
C LEU A 408 15.16 23.34 5.59
N ARG A 409 14.09 23.97 6.08
CA ARG A 409 12.71 23.48 5.99
C ARG A 409 11.92 24.42 5.08
N THR A 410 11.75 24.04 3.82
CA THR A 410 10.98 24.81 2.83
C THR A 410 10.21 23.90 1.87
N ALA A 411 9.18 24.45 1.23
CA ALA A 411 8.53 23.80 0.09
C ALA A 411 9.52 23.62 -1.07
N ALA A 412 9.33 22.60 -1.90
CA ALA A 412 10.13 22.48 -3.11
C ALA A 412 9.96 23.73 -3.99
N THR A 413 11.04 24.14 -4.67
CA THR A 413 10.94 25.12 -5.75
C THR A 413 10.00 24.60 -6.82
N LEU A 414 9.08 25.46 -7.26
CA LEU A 414 8.13 25.11 -8.31
C LEU A 414 8.85 25.02 -9.66
N HIS A 415 8.56 23.97 -10.42
CA HIS A 415 8.88 23.92 -11.83
C HIS A 415 7.91 24.82 -12.62
N ALA A 416 8.18 25.02 -13.91
CA ALA A 416 7.50 26.03 -14.72
C ALA A 416 5.97 25.94 -14.74
N GLU A 417 5.40 24.73 -14.65
CA GLU A 417 3.96 24.47 -14.63
C GLU A 417 3.48 23.86 -13.31
N ASP A 418 4.31 23.85 -12.27
CA ASP A 418 3.86 23.37 -10.95
C ASP A 418 2.90 24.35 -10.30
N ASP A 419 1.72 23.84 -9.96
CA ASP A 419 0.77 24.45 -9.05
C ASP A 419 0.08 23.36 -8.22
N ASP A 420 -0.93 23.74 -7.44
CA ASP A 420 -1.73 22.77 -6.68
C ASP A 420 -3.00 22.32 -7.42
N PHE A 421 -3.47 23.06 -8.42
CA PHE A 421 -4.83 22.93 -8.95
C PHE A 421 -4.91 22.58 -10.45
N GLY A 422 -3.89 22.87 -11.25
CA GLY A 422 -3.88 22.72 -12.69
C GLY A 422 -4.12 21.28 -13.14
N GLN A 423 -3.37 20.32 -12.59
CA GLN A 423 -3.57 18.91 -12.93
C GLN A 423 -4.90 18.33 -12.40
N ALA A 424 -5.41 18.84 -11.27
CA ALA A 424 -6.74 18.50 -10.78
C ALA A 424 -7.82 19.00 -11.76
N GLY A 425 -7.66 20.23 -12.25
CA GLY A 425 -8.53 20.83 -13.25
C GLY A 425 -8.46 20.11 -14.59
N ASP A 426 -7.28 19.61 -14.99
CA ASP A 426 -7.14 18.79 -16.19
C ASP A 426 -7.81 17.43 -16.06
N LEU A 427 -7.73 16.79 -14.89
CA LEU A 427 -8.49 15.59 -14.58
C LEU A 427 -10.01 15.85 -14.72
N TYR A 428 -10.50 16.96 -14.16
CA TYR A 428 -11.90 17.35 -14.30
C TYR A 428 -12.28 17.66 -15.76
N ARG A 429 -11.57 18.56 -16.44
CA ARG A 429 -11.95 19.08 -17.75
C ARG A 429 -11.70 18.11 -18.90
N LYS A 430 -10.55 17.42 -18.90
CA LYS A 430 -10.03 16.67 -20.06
C LYS A 430 -10.22 15.16 -19.93
N VAL A 431 -10.38 14.62 -18.73
CA VAL A 431 -10.45 13.17 -18.49
C VAL A 431 -11.85 12.71 -18.12
N MET A 432 -12.60 13.48 -17.31
CA MET A 432 -13.96 13.10 -16.93
C MET A 432 -14.98 13.44 -18.02
N ASP A 433 -15.84 12.48 -18.35
CA ASP A 433 -17.07 12.74 -19.10
C ASP A 433 -18.11 13.48 -18.24
N GLN A 434 -19.19 13.95 -18.86
CA GLN A 434 -20.21 14.72 -18.13
C GLN A 434 -20.85 13.94 -16.98
N GLY A 435 -21.10 12.63 -17.15
CA GLY A 435 -21.69 11.81 -16.08
C GLY A 435 -20.76 11.65 -14.89
N ALA A 436 -19.46 11.51 -15.12
CA ALA A 436 -18.44 11.49 -14.07
C ALA A 436 -18.31 12.84 -13.36
N LYS A 437 -18.43 13.96 -14.08
CA LYS A 437 -18.47 15.30 -13.49
C LYS A 437 -19.68 15.49 -12.59
N ASP A 438 -20.86 15.05 -13.03
CA ASP A 438 -22.10 15.15 -12.26
C ASP A 438 -22.00 14.34 -10.96
N ARG A 439 -21.48 13.10 -11.02
CA ARG A 439 -21.23 12.27 -9.84
C ARG A 439 -20.18 12.87 -8.91
N LEU A 440 -19.11 13.47 -9.44
CA LEU A 440 -18.12 14.17 -8.62
C LEU A 440 -18.77 15.30 -7.81
N VAL A 441 -19.59 16.13 -8.46
CA VAL A 441 -20.32 17.23 -7.79
C VAL A 441 -21.23 16.67 -6.70
N GLU A 442 -22.00 15.63 -7.00
CA GLU A 442 -22.87 14.98 -6.01
C GLU A 442 -22.09 14.45 -4.81
N ASN A 443 -20.98 13.74 -5.05
CA ASN A 443 -20.13 13.20 -3.99
C ASN A 443 -19.56 14.32 -3.10
N ILE A 444 -19.13 15.44 -3.69
CA ILE A 444 -18.64 16.61 -2.94
C ILE A 444 -19.75 17.18 -2.07
N LEU A 445 -20.95 17.38 -2.62
CA LEU A 445 -22.08 17.98 -1.93
C LEU A 445 -22.56 17.12 -0.76
N VAL A 446 -22.66 15.81 -0.95
CA VAL A 446 -23.01 14.86 0.12
C VAL A 446 -21.96 14.88 1.22
N HIS A 447 -20.67 14.94 0.88
CA HIS A 447 -19.61 14.99 1.90
C HIS A 447 -19.63 16.32 2.67
N LEU A 448 -19.87 17.45 1.99
CA LEU A 448 -19.97 18.79 2.61
C LEU A 448 -21.24 18.98 3.44
N SER A 449 -22.34 18.31 3.12
CA SER A 449 -23.61 18.49 3.85
C SER A 449 -23.60 17.86 5.24
N ASN A 450 -22.71 16.89 5.48
CA ASN A 450 -22.64 16.14 6.73
C ASN A 450 -21.69 16.79 7.76
N GLY A 451 -22.21 17.71 8.58
CA GLY A 451 -21.50 18.22 9.76
C GLY A 451 -20.37 19.23 9.50
N VAL A 452 -20.16 19.67 8.25
CA VAL A 452 -19.12 20.67 7.91
C VAL A 452 -19.59 22.08 8.26
N SER A 453 -18.76 22.81 9.01
CA SER A 453 -19.01 24.19 9.42
C SER A 453 -19.07 25.17 8.24
N SER A 454 -19.73 26.32 8.43
CA SER A 454 -19.87 27.36 7.40
C SER A 454 -18.52 27.85 6.86
N ASP A 455 -17.55 28.04 7.74
CA ASP A 455 -16.26 28.61 7.38
C ASP A 455 -15.42 27.60 6.56
N VAL A 456 -15.48 26.33 6.94
CA VAL A 456 -14.83 25.24 6.18
C VAL A 456 -15.54 25.05 4.83
N LYS A 457 -16.87 25.11 4.77
CA LYS A 457 -17.63 25.08 3.50
C LYS A 457 -17.22 26.21 2.56
N ALA A 458 -17.10 27.43 3.06
CA ALA A 458 -16.65 28.58 2.28
C ALA A 458 -15.24 28.38 1.70
N ARG A 459 -14.31 27.84 2.51
CA ARG A 459 -12.98 27.44 2.01
C ARG A 459 -13.05 26.35 0.96
N ALA A 460 -13.88 25.33 1.16
CA ALA A 460 -14.05 24.23 0.21
C ALA A 460 -14.61 24.71 -1.13
N ILE A 461 -15.57 25.63 -1.14
CA ILE A 461 -16.09 26.25 -2.38
C ILE A 461 -14.96 26.98 -3.11
N ASN A 462 -14.15 27.78 -2.41
CA ASN A 462 -13.02 28.47 -3.03
C ASN A 462 -11.97 27.48 -3.56
N TYR A 463 -11.64 26.44 -2.80
CA TYR A 463 -10.74 25.36 -3.22
C TYR A 463 -11.18 24.73 -4.54
N TRP A 464 -12.47 24.38 -4.66
CA TRP A 464 -13.00 23.81 -5.90
C TRP A 464 -13.07 24.82 -7.05
N ARG A 465 -13.25 26.11 -6.75
CA ARG A 465 -13.16 27.19 -7.75
C ARG A 465 -11.75 27.34 -8.33
N GLN A 466 -10.71 27.04 -7.55
CA GLN A 466 -9.33 27.00 -8.06
C GLN A 466 -9.08 25.79 -8.97
N VAL A 467 -9.71 24.64 -8.71
CA VAL A 467 -9.67 23.46 -9.60
C VAL A 467 -10.35 23.78 -10.93
N ASP A 468 -11.58 24.30 -10.86
CA ASP A 468 -12.35 24.76 -12.01
C ASP A 468 -13.45 25.76 -11.60
N PRO A 469 -13.59 26.92 -12.27
CA PRO A 469 -14.60 27.92 -11.91
C PRO A 469 -16.04 27.40 -11.96
N ASP A 470 -16.37 26.57 -12.96
CA ASP A 470 -17.74 26.04 -13.13
C ASP A 470 -18.04 25.00 -12.03
N LEU A 471 -17.06 24.16 -11.68
CA LEU A 471 -17.17 23.23 -10.56
C LEU A 471 -17.44 23.98 -9.25
N GLY A 472 -16.66 25.02 -8.96
CA GLY A 472 -16.85 25.86 -7.77
C GLY A 472 -18.25 26.51 -7.73
N ALA A 473 -18.71 27.05 -8.86
CA ALA A 473 -20.03 27.67 -8.96
C ALA A 473 -21.19 26.68 -8.76
N LEU A 474 -21.07 25.45 -9.30
CA LEU A 474 -22.04 24.39 -9.10
C LEU A 474 -22.17 23.99 -7.62
N ILE A 475 -21.04 23.88 -6.92
CA ILE A 475 -21.01 23.55 -5.48
C ILE A 475 -21.60 24.69 -4.65
N GLU A 476 -21.21 25.94 -4.93
CA GLU A 476 -21.72 27.13 -4.24
C GLU A 476 -23.24 27.27 -4.35
N LYS A 477 -23.79 27.13 -5.56
CA LYS A 477 -25.24 27.20 -5.81
C LYS A 477 -26.04 26.14 -5.06
N SER A 478 -25.44 24.98 -4.82
CA SER A 478 -26.13 23.83 -4.24
C SER A 478 -26.00 23.77 -2.71
N THR A 479 -24.97 24.43 -2.14
CA THR A 479 -24.77 24.55 -0.69
C THR A 479 -25.48 25.74 -0.05
N THR A 480 -25.94 26.71 -0.85
CA THR A 480 -26.70 27.90 -0.42
C THR A 480 -28.23 27.71 -0.48
N ARG A 481 -28.70 26.56 -0.99
CA ARG A 481 -30.08 26.10 -0.89
C ARG A 481 -30.23 25.18 0.31
#